data_AF-A0A6I4Z3N1-F1
#
_entry.id   AF-A0A6I4Z3N1-F1
#
_cell.length_a   1.000
_cell.length_b   1.000
_cell.length_c   1.000
_cell.angle_alpha   90.00
_cell.angle_beta   90.00
_cell.angle_gamma   90.00
#
_symmetry.space_group_name_H-M   'P 1'
#
loop_
_entity.id
_entity.type
_entity.pdbx_description
1 polymer ?
#
loop_
_entity_poly.entity_id
_entity_poly.type
_entity_poly.pdbx_seq_one_letter_code
_entity_poly.pdbx_strand_id
1 'polypeptide(L)' 'MAVEQEALDAVALSREEYDLLVARLGREPNEVELGMFGSLWSEHCGYKNSRPLLRRFPSGGDRVLT' A
#
# COMPACT_ATOMS: atom_id res chain seq x y z
N MET A 1 1.86 -0.75 -21.53
CA MET A 1 0.55 -1.27 -22.01
C MET A 1 -0.43 -1.06 -20.87
N ALA A 2 -1.71 -0.79 -21.14
CA ALA A 2 -2.66 -0.67 -20.04
C ALA A 2 -2.72 -2.02 -19.28
N VAL A 3 -2.52 -2.00 -17.96
CA VAL A 3 -2.72 -3.19 -17.12
C VAL A 3 -4.22 -3.46 -17.06
N GLU A 4 -4.60 -4.68 -17.42
CA GLU A 4 -6.00 -5.14 -17.40
C GLU A 4 -6.56 -5.19 -15.97
N GLN A 5 -7.85 -4.90 -15.83
CA GLN A 5 -8.51 -4.85 -14.52
C GLN A 5 -8.47 -6.20 -13.80
N GLU A 6 -8.58 -7.31 -14.53
CA GLU A 6 -8.51 -8.68 -13.98
C GLU A 6 -7.17 -8.95 -13.27
N ALA A 7 -6.07 -8.42 -13.79
CA ALA A 7 -4.75 -8.57 -13.16
C ALA A 7 -4.65 -7.79 -11.85
N LEU A 8 -5.32 -6.64 -11.74
CA LEU A 8 -5.37 -5.85 -10.51
C LEU A 8 -6.25 -6.51 -9.45
N ASP A 9 -7.40 -7.05 -9.86
CA ASP A 9 -8.33 -7.75 -8.98
C ASP A 9 -7.68 -8.99 -8.36
N ALA A 10 -6.86 -9.72 -9.13
CA ALA A 10 -6.11 -10.89 -8.65
C ALA A 10 -5.13 -10.57 -7.50
N VAL A 11 -4.62 -9.33 -7.44
CA VAL A 11 -3.71 -8.87 -6.36
C VAL A 11 -4.39 -7.89 -5.40
N ALA A 12 -5.71 -7.72 -5.50
CA ALA A 12 -6.51 -6.81 -4.69
C ALA A 12 -5.99 -5.36 -4.66
N LEU A 13 -5.51 -4.87 -5.80
CA LEU A 13 -5.02 -3.50 -5.96
C LEU A 13 -6.07 -2.66 -6.70
N SER A 14 -6.40 -1.46 -6.21
CA SER A 14 -7.31 -0.58 -6.96
C SER A 14 -6.61 0.05 -8.17
N ARG A 15 -7.39 0.58 -9.12
CA ARG A 15 -6.86 1.35 -10.25
C ARG A 15 -6.07 2.57 -9.77
N GLU A 16 -6.57 3.27 -8.77
CA GLU A 16 -5.91 4.44 -8.18
C GLU A 16 -4.61 4.08 -7.47
N GLU A 17 -4.58 2.93 -6.78
CA GLU A 17 -3.36 2.40 -6.17
C GLU A 17 -2.34 2.04 -7.25
N TYR A 18 -2.74 1.38 -8.34
CA TYR A 18 -1.85 1.13 -9.47
C TYR A 18 -1.29 2.43 -10.06
N ASP A 19 -2.14 3.44 -10.29
CA ASP A 19 -1.69 4.70 -10.89
C ASP A 19 -0.71 5.44 -9.96
N LEU A 20 -0.96 5.39 -8.64
CA LEU A 20 -0.01 5.87 -7.65
C LEU A 20 1.31 5.10 -7.72
N LEU A 21 1.26 3.77 -7.84
CA LEU A 21 2.45 2.93 -7.95
C LEU A 21 3.29 3.30 -9.18
N VAL A 22 2.67 3.43 -10.35
CA VAL A 22 3.34 3.86 -11.59
C VAL A 22 3.97 5.24 -11.41
N ALA A 23 3.23 6.19 -10.83
CA ALA A 23 3.74 7.54 -10.56
C ALA A 23 4.95 7.53 -9.60
N ARG A 24 4.96 6.64 -8.61
CA ARG A 24 6.07 6.50 -7.65
C ARG A 24 7.28 5.78 -8.22
N LEU A 25 7.08 4.82 -9.13
CA LEU A 25 8.16 4.08 -9.78
C LEU A 25 8.73 4.81 -11.00
N GLY A 26 7.96 5.71 -11.63
CA GLY A 26 8.33 6.36 -12.90
C GLY A 26 8.31 5.43 -14.11
N ARG A 27 7.76 4.21 -13.94
CA ARG A 27 7.62 3.17 -14.98
C ARG A 27 6.49 2.21 -14.60
N GLU A 28 6.11 1.33 -15.54
CA GLU A 28 5.20 0.22 -15.25
C GLU A 28 5.89 -0.81 -14.30
N PRO A 29 5.18 -1.29 -13.26
CA PRO A 29 5.66 -2.36 -12.40
C PRO A 29 5.65 -3.71 -13.15
N ASN A 30 6.58 -4.59 -12.80
CA ASN A 30 6.50 -6.00 -13.23
C ASN A 30 5.52 -6.80 -12.36
N GLU A 31 5.27 -8.06 -12.73
CA GLU A 31 4.32 -8.94 -12.05
C GLU A 31 4.65 -9.14 -10.55
N VAL A 32 5.94 -9.30 -10.22
CA VAL A 32 6.38 -9.49 -8.83
C VAL A 32 6.14 -8.22 -8.02
N GLU A 33 6.43 -7.05 -8.60
CA GLU A 33 6.17 -5.76 -7.97
C GLU A 33 4.66 -5.55 -7.74
N LEU A 34 3.82 -5.85 -8.73
CA LEU A 34 2.36 -5.82 -8.60
C LEU A 34 1.86 -6.68 -7.43
N GLY A 35 2.31 -7.94 -7.35
CA GLY A 35 1.95 -8.85 -6.26
C GLY A 35 2.44 -8.37 -4.89
N MET A 36 3.67 -7.85 -4.82
CA MET A 36 4.22 -7.27 -3.59
C MET A 36 3.40 -6.08 -3.12
N PHE A 37 3.08 -5.14 -4.01
CA PHE A 37 2.30 -3.95 -3.64
C PHE A 37 0.85 -4.27 -3.29
N GLY A 38 0.22 -5.24 -3.96
CA GLY A 38 -1.11 -5.74 -3.56
C GLY A 38 -1.15 -6.23 -2.11
N SER A 39 -0.12 -6.95 -1.67
CA SER A 39 0.01 -7.39 -0.27
C SER A 39 0.35 -6.24 0.68
N LEU A 40 1.38 -5.44 0.36
CA LEU A 40 1.90 -4.40 1.24
C LEU A 40 0.92 -3.24 1.45
N TRP A 41 0.12 -2.92 0.44
CA TRP A 41 -0.90 -1.87 0.52
C TRP A 41 -2.28 -2.39 0.89
N SER A 42 -2.43 -3.67 1.24
CA SER A 42 -3.67 -4.18 1.86
C SER A 42 -3.95 -3.48 3.20
N GLU A 43 -5.19 -3.49 3.69
CA GLU A 43 -5.48 -2.95 5.04
C GLU A 43 -4.71 -3.73 6.13
N HIS A 44 -4.56 -5.04 5.95
CA HIS A 44 -3.89 -5.91 6.92
C HIS A 44 -2.43 -5.51 7.16
N CYS A 45 -1.69 -5.20 6.09
CA CYS A 45 -0.29 -4.80 6.17
C CYS A 45 -0.12 -3.28 6.34
N GLY A 46 -0.90 -2.49 5.61
CA GLY A 46 -0.71 -1.04 5.49
C GLY A 46 -1.42 -0.21 6.56
N TYR A 47 -2.39 -0.79 7.29
CA TYR A 47 -3.21 -0.07 8.27
C TYR A 47 -3.84 1.20 7.68
N LYS A 48 -4.30 1.16 6.42
CA LYS A 48 -4.68 2.35 5.63
C LYS A 48 -5.73 3.20 6.35
N ASN A 49 -6.75 2.55 6.90
CA ASN A 49 -7.87 3.20 7.57
C ASN A 49 -7.60 3.45 9.05
N SER A 50 -6.91 2.51 9.70
CA SER A 50 -6.69 2.53 11.15
C SER A 50 -5.55 3.47 11.56
N ARG A 51 -4.47 3.58 10.77
CA ARG A 51 -3.28 4.39 11.10
C ARG A 51 -3.58 5.86 11.42
N PRO A 52 -4.43 6.61 10.68
CA PRO A 52 -4.76 8.00 11.04
C PRO A 52 -5.43 8.15 12.42
N LEU A 53 -6.21 7.15 12.84
CA LEU A 53 -6.87 7.14 14.15
C LEU A 53 -5.88 6.78 15.25
N LEU A 54 -5.07 5.74 15.03
CA LEU A 54 -4.10 5.25 16.01
C LEU A 54 -3.02 6.29 16.34
N ARG A 55 -2.67 7.18 15.39
CA ARG A 55 -1.75 8.31 15.64
C ARG A 55 -2.22 9.31 16.70
N ARG A 56 -3.49 9.26 17.12
CA ARG A 56 -4.03 10.13 18.18
C ARG A 56 -3.68 9.66 19.58
N PHE A 57 -3.23 8.43 19.75
CA PHE A 57 -2.84 7.91 21.06
C PHE A 57 -1.46 8.44 21.47
N PRO A 58 -1.24 8.73 22.77
CA PRO A 58 0.06 9.10 23.27
C PRO A 58 1.04 7.94 23.08
N SER A 59 2.15 8.17 22.37
CA SER A 59 3.15 7.15 22.05
C SER A 59 4.54 7.43 22.65
N GLY A 60 4.68 8.50 23.44
CA GLY A 60 5.93 8.91 24.07
C GLY A 60 5.89 8.79 25.59
N GLY A 61 7.07 8.72 26.21
CA GLY A 61 7.24 8.74 27.66
C GLY A 61 8.70 8.47 28.04
N ASP A 62 9.10 8.87 29.25
CA ASP A 62 10.50 8.85 29.71
C ASP A 62 11.17 7.46 29.71
N ARG A 63 10.36 6.39 29.60
CA ARG A 63 10.82 5.00 29.59
C ARG A 63 10.61 4.30 28.24
N VAL A 64 10.11 4.99 27.22
CA VAL A 64 9.97 4.42 25.88
C VAL A 64 11.37 4.32 25.26
N LEU A 65 11.75 3.12 24.83
CA LEU A 65 13.00 2.91 24.11
C LEU A 65 12.75 3.18 22.62
N THR A 66 13.46 4.17 22.06
CA THR A 66 13.40 4.55 20.64
C THR A 66 14.66 4.16 19.92
#